data_AF-A0A949ELY9-F1
#
_entry.id   AF-A0A949ELY9-F1
#
_cell.length_a   1.000
_cell.length_b   1.000
_cell.length_c   1.000
_cell.angle_alpha   90.00
_cell.angle_beta   90.00
_cell.angle_gamma   90.00
#
_symmetry.space_group_name_H-M   'P 1'
#
loop_
_entity.id
_entity.type
_entity.pdbx_description
1 polymer ?
#
loop_
_entity_poly.entity_id
_entity_poly.type
_entity_poly.pdbx_seq_one_letter_code
_entity_poly.pdbx_strand_id
1 'polypeptide(L)'
;MSSFYVTLIFVVIGGVLLYFWKFPIKRKTREKYLQEMEKQLEGKCELMEGSGNSFKIDFTYDGNSYVYEDIEEKGLNESFYKAYVKAMKEDGLVLEFVEKQKRRTVKTDIFIASDVIDQEGEVSKDLELPKEFASFTVYSNDYLLAGQLLQDQKASNIFREFINKDPMGYYYVSLKMDKEAAVLEFASSAASNPNIYYLKSEPSSIEQYLGKLAYLVSKSKELQES
;
A
#
# COMPACT_ATOMS: atom_id res chain seq x y z
N MET A 1 3.45 18.68 51.21
CA MET A 1 3.45 17.56 50.24
C MET A 1 3.39 18.11 48.82
N SER A 2 4.48 18.65 48.29
CA SER A 2 4.49 19.16 46.89
C SER A 2 5.85 19.02 46.22
N SER A 3 6.95 19.39 46.89
CA SER A 3 8.29 19.36 46.28
C SER A 3 8.79 17.94 45.97
N PHE A 4 8.59 16.97 46.87
CA PHE A 4 9.06 15.59 46.67
C PHE A 4 8.42 14.90 45.45
N TYR A 5 7.11 15.08 45.26
CA TYR A 5 6.40 14.51 44.12
C TYR A 5 6.82 15.13 42.79
N VAL A 6 7.06 16.45 42.78
CA VAL A 6 7.55 17.14 41.58
C VAL A 6 8.94 16.62 41.20
N THR A 7 9.85 16.47 42.17
CA THR A 7 11.19 15.90 41.90
C THR A 7 11.11 14.45 41.41
N LEU A 8 10.25 13.63 41.99
CA LEU A 8 10.05 12.24 41.56
C LEU A 8 9.55 12.16 40.11
N ILE A 9 8.61 13.02 39.72
CA ILE A 9 8.11 13.10 38.34
C ILE A 9 9.22 13.47 37.36
N PHE A 10 10.07 14.46 37.68
CA PHE A 10 11.19 14.83 36.81
C PHE A 10 12.25 13.72 36.69
N VAL A 11 12.51 12.96 37.76
CA VAL A 11 13.43 11.81 37.72
C VAL A 11 12.86 10.69 36.86
N VAL A 12 11.55 10.42 36.94
CA VAL A 12 10.89 9.40 36.10
C VAL A 12 10.87 9.84 34.63
N ILE A 13 10.48 11.08 34.33
CA ILE A 13 10.48 11.61 32.95
C ILE A 13 11.89 11.63 32.39
N GLY A 14 12.88 12.09 33.16
CA GLY A 14 14.29 12.08 32.75
C GLY A 14 14.83 10.67 32.53
N GLY A 15 14.46 9.72 33.39
CA GLY A 15 14.80 8.31 33.24
C GLY A 15 14.19 7.68 31.99
N VAL A 16 12.93 7.97 31.69
CA VAL A 16 12.23 7.49 30.48
C VAL A 16 12.85 8.11 29.23
N LEU A 17 13.11 9.42 29.20
CA LEU A 17 13.76 10.09 28.07
C LEU A 17 15.17 9.56 27.82
N LEU A 18 15.97 9.34 28.88
CA LEU A 18 17.30 8.73 28.77
C LEU A 18 17.24 7.26 28.31
N TYR A 19 16.21 6.52 28.72
CA TYR A 19 15.97 5.15 28.26
C TYR A 19 15.66 5.13 26.76
N PHE A 20 14.79 6.02 26.28
CA PHE A 20 14.51 6.15 24.84
C PHE A 20 15.71 6.63 24.02
N TRP A 21 16.60 7.47 24.58
CA TRP A 21 17.84 7.88 23.90
C TRP A 21 18.91 6.78 23.83
N LYS A 22 18.94 5.85 24.80
CA LYS A 22 19.91 4.74 24.82
C LYS A 22 19.53 3.56 23.93
N PHE A 23 18.30 3.50 23.44
CA PHE A 23 17.89 2.57 22.38
C PHE A 23 17.76 3.34 21.05
N PRO A 24 18.88 3.68 20.36
CA PRO A 24 18.76 4.00 18.96
C PRO A 24 18.17 2.78 18.30
N ILE A 25 16.94 2.88 17.81
CA ILE A 25 16.33 1.89 16.94
C ILE A 25 17.32 1.72 15.79
N LYS A 26 18.14 0.67 15.85
CA LYS A 26 19.16 0.39 14.85
C LYS A 26 18.40 0.14 13.56
N ARG A 27 18.35 1.14 12.68
CA ARG A 27 17.81 0.99 11.33
C ARG A 27 18.57 -0.18 10.69
N LYS A 28 17.86 -1.26 10.38
CA LYS A 28 18.45 -2.41 9.68
C LYS A 28 18.99 -1.91 8.34
N THR A 29 20.15 -2.42 7.94
CA THR A 29 20.63 -2.20 6.57
C THR A 29 19.64 -2.84 5.60
N ARG A 30 19.51 -2.26 4.40
CA ARG A 30 18.61 -2.77 3.37
C ARG A 30 18.89 -4.23 3.03
N GLU A 31 20.16 -4.59 2.92
CA GLU A 31 20.59 -5.98 2.69
C GLU A 31 20.11 -6.93 3.78
N LYS A 32 20.27 -6.56 5.06
CA LYS A 32 19.80 -7.39 6.18
C LYS A 32 18.29 -7.55 6.16
N TYR A 33 17.56 -6.48 5.82
CA TYR A 33 16.12 -6.52 5.66
C TYR A 33 15.70 -7.47 4.52
N LEU A 34 16.33 -7.39 3.36
CA LEU A 34 16.02 -8.27 2.22
C LEU A 34 16.33 -9.74 2.54
N GLN A 35 17.42 -10.03 3.24
CA GLN A 35 17.73 -11.39 3.72
C GLN A 35 16.68 -11.93 4.70
N GLU A 36 16.21 -11.09 5.62
CA GLU A 36 15.13 -11.47 6.53
C GLU A 36 13.82 -11.68 5.76
N MET A 37 13.54 -10.87 4.73
CA MET A 37 12.35 -11.05 3.91
C MET A 37 12.38 -12.29 3.03
N GLU A 38 13.51 -12.56 2.39
CA GLU A 38 13.71 -13.78 1.62
C GLU A 38 13.43 -15.02 2.47
N LYS A 39 13.95 -15.03 3.70
CA LYS A 39 13.70 -16.12 4.66
C LYS A 39 12.23 -16.20 5.07
N GLN A 40 11.61 -15.06 5.39
CA GLN A 40 10.22 -15.01 5.85
C GLN A 40 9.24 -15.46 4.76
N LEU A 41 9.52 -15.14 3.50
CA LEU A 41 8.68 -15.49 2.36
C LEU A 41 9.02 -16.86 1.77
N GLU A 42 10.08 -17.51 2.26
CA GLU A 42 10.63 -18.74 1.69
C GLU A 42 10.89 -18.63 0.18
N GLY A 43 11.22 -17.41 -0.27
CA GLY A 43 11.42 -17.06 -1.68
C GLY A 43 12.90 -16.94 -2.03
N LYS A 44 13.17 -16.37 -3.21
CA LYS A 44 14.54 -16.06 -3.66
C LYS A 44 14.64 -14.59 -4.02
N CYS A 45 15.60 -13.88 -3.41
CA CYS A 45 15.84 -12.47 -3.71
C CYS A 45 16.68 -12.31 -4.97
N GLU A 46 16.19 -11.55 -5.93
CA GLU A 46 16.85 -11.30 -7.22
C GLU A 46 16.88 -9.80 -7.54
N LEU A 47 17.95 -9.36 -8.20
CA LEU A 47 18.03 -8.01 -8.75
C LEU A 47 17.10 -7.91 -9.97
N MET A 48 16.31 -6.85 -10.05
CA MET A 48 15.40 -6.64 -11.18
C MET A 48 16.16 -6.09 -12.40
N GLU A 49 16.00 -6.72 -13.57
CA GLU A 49 16.67 -6.30 -14.80
C GLU A 49 16.26 -4.87 -15.23
N GLY A 50 17.23 -4.08 -15.72
CA GLY A 50 16.99 -2.72 -16.21
C GLY A 50 16.62 -1.69 -15.14
N SER A 51 16.34 -2.12 -13.91
CA SER A 51 16.16 -1.27 -12.75
C SER A 51 17.50 -1.10 -12.03
N GLY A 52 17.68 0.03 -11.33
CA GLY A 52 18.93 0.32 -10.61
C GLY A 52 19.11 -0.60 -9.39
N ASN A 53 19.03 -0.03 -8.20
CA ASN A 53 19.14 -0.79 -6.96
C ASN A 53 17.74 -1.26 -6.52
N SER A 54 17.13 -2.19 -7.25
CA SER A 54 15.77 -2.70 -6.96
C SER A 54 15.74 -4.22 -7.01
N PHE A 55 14.97 -4.82 -6.10
CA PHE A 55 14.97 -6.25 -5.86
C PHE A 55 13.55 -6.81 -5.93
N LYS A 56 13.44 -8.05 -6.38
CA LYS A 56 12.21 -8.84 -6.33
C LYS A 56 12.41 -10.13 -5.54
N ILE A 57 11.35 -10.61 -4.92
CA ILE A 57 11.27 -11.92 -4.28
C ILE A 57 10.00 -12.57 -4.81
N ASP A 58 10.16 -13.61 -5.62
CA ASP A 58 9.06 -14.47 -6.07
C ASP A 58 8.81 -15.53 -4.97
N PHE A 59 7.55 -15.71 -4.57
CA PHE A 59 7.18 -16.66 -3.50
C PHE A 59 5.75 -17.20 -3.65
N THR A 60 5.43 -18.23 -2.86
CA THR A 60 4.10 -18.85 -2.84
C THR A 60 3.47 -18.69 -1.46
N TYR A 61 2.20 -18.30 -1.42
CA TYR A 61 1.43 -18.22 -0.18
C TYR A 61 0.03 -18.77 -0.42
N ASP A 62 -0.40 -19.70 0.43
CA ASP A 62 -1.70 -20.39 0.32
C ASP A 62 -1.97 -20.93 -1.10
N GLY A 63 -0.95 -21.55 -1.70
CA GLY A 63 -1.03 -22.13 -3.05
C GLY A 63 -1.06 -21.13 -4.21
N ASN A 64 -1.02 -19.82 -3.94
CA ASN A 64 -1.04 -18.77 -4.95
C ASN A 64 0.33 -18.10 -5.11
N SER A 65 0.63 -17.60 -6.31
CA SER A 65 1.90 -16.93 -6.64
C SER A 65 1.88 -15.46 -6.25
N TYR A 66 2.96 -15.01 -5.63
CA TYR A 66 3.14 -13.62 -5.22
C TYR A 66 4.52 -13.11 -5.60
N VAL A 67 4.62 -11.78 -5.70
CA VAL A 67 5.88 -11.07 -5.88
C VAL A 67 5.96 -9.95 -4.87
N TYR A 68 7.06 -9.92 -4.13
CA TYR A 68 7.47 -8.78 -3.34
C TYR A 68 8.52 -7.99 -4.11
N GLU A 69 8.35 -6.68 -4.24
CA GLU A 69 9.32 -5.78 -4.87
C GLU A 69 9.77 -4.71 -3.89
N ASP A 70 11.07 -4.45 -3.82
CA ASP A 70 11.67 -3.35 -3.07
C ASP A 70 12.43 -2.46 -4.04
N ILE A 71 11.88 -1.27 -4.31
CA ILE A 71 12.30 -0.38 -5.38
C ILE A 71 13.00 0.85 -4.78
N GLU A 72 14.17 1.18 -5.33
CA GLU A 72 14.82 2.47 -5.09
C GLU A 72 14.62 3.38 -6.31
N GLU A 73 13.88 4.46 -6.12
CA GLU A 73 13.71 5.53 -7.10
C GLU A 73 14.70 6.66 -6.79
N LYS A 74 15.45 7.12 -7.79
CA LYS A 74 16.35 8.27 -7.65
C LYS A 74 15.61 9.56 -7.99
N GLY A 75 15.37 10.40 -6.99
CA GLY A 75 14.93 11.77 -7.18
C GLY A 75 16.08 12.72 -7.52
N LEU A 76 15.75 14.00 -7.68
CA LEU A 76 16.70 15.07 -8.00
C LEU A 76 17.82 15.21 -6.95
N ASN A 77 17.50 15.03 -5.66
CA ASN A 77 18.45 15.22 -4.54
C ASN A 77 18.43 14.07 -3.52
N GLU A 78 17.53 13.11 -3.64
CA GLU A 78 17.37 12.02 -2.66
C GLU A 78 16.82 10.74 -3.33
N SER A 79 17.16 9.58 -2.75
CA SER A 79 16.54 8.31 -3.12
C SER A 79 15.27 8.08 -2.30
N PHE A 80 14.19 7.67 -2.97
CA PHE A 80 12.96 7.25 -2.33
C PHE A 80 12.84 5.73 -2.43
N TYR A 81 12.32 5.12 -1.36
CA TYR A 81 12.12 3.68 -1.31
C TYR A 81 10.63 3.37 -1.26
N LYS A 82 10.19 2.54 -2.19
CA LYS A 82 8.83 1.97 -2.20
C LYS A 82 8.94 0.46 -2.19
N ALA A 83 7.90 -0.18 -1.69
CA ALA A 83 7.78 -1.62 -1.81
C ALA A 83 6.39 -1.98 -2.30
N TYR A 84 6.29 -3.11 -2.97
CA TYR A 84 5.04 -3.65 -3.49
C TYR A 84 4.90 -5.10 -3.07
N VAL A 85 3.67 -5.50 -2.75
CA VAL A 85 3.28 -6.91 -2.71
C VAL A 85 2.21 -7.10 -3.77
N LYS A 86 2.46 -8.05 -4.67
CA LYS A 86 1.59 -8.38 -5.80
C LYS A 86 1.10 -9.80 -5.63
N ALA A 87 -0.22 -9.99 -5.61
CA ALA A 87 -0.84 -11.31 -5.67
C ALA A 87 -1.28 -11.56 -7.12
N MET A 88 -0.68 -12.56 -7.77
CA MET A 88 -0.93 -12.82 -9.18
C MET A 88 -2.35 -13.35 -9.39
N LYS A 89 -2.98 -12.93 -10.47
CA LYS A 89 -4.35 -13.30 -10.83
C LYS A 89 -4.50 -13.50 -12.33
N GLU A 90 -5.51 -14.26 -12.72
CA GLU A 90 -5.77 -14.64 -14.11
C GLU A 90 -7.00 -13.93 -14.70
N ASP A 91 -7.82 -13.28 -13.87
CA ASP A 91 -9.12 -12.72 -14.25
C ASP A 91 -9.04 -11.48 -15.16
N GLY A 92 -7.87 -10.83 -15.25
CA GLY A 92 -7.69 -9.62 -16.05
C GLY A 92 -8.39 -8.36 -15.53
N LEU A 93 -9.08 -8.42 -14.38
CA LEU A 93 -9.81 -7.29 -13.79
C LEU A 93 -8.86 -6.14 -13.42
N VAL A 94 -9.15 -4.96 -13.92
CA VAL A 94 -8.50 -3.70 -13.54
C VAL A 94 -9.46 -2.92 -12.66
N LEU A 95 -8.98 -2.41 -11.54
CA LEU A 95 -9.73 -1.56 -10.61
C LEU A 95 -8.82 -0.48 -10.04
N GLU A 96 -9.13 0.78 -10.36
CA GLU A 96 -8.36 1.95 -9.97
C GLU A 96 -9.23 3.01 -9.31
N PHE A 97 -8.70 3.68 -8.28
CA PHE A 97 -9.38 4.72 -7.52
C PHE A 97 -8.67 6.05 -7.72
N VAL A 98 -9.36 7.03 -8.28
CA VAL A 98 -8.85 8.38 -8.52
C VAL A 98 -9.64 9.36 -7.68
N GLU A 99 -8.99 10.24 -6.92
CA GLU A 99 -9.71 11.23 -6.11
C GLU A 99 -10.54 12.16 -7.01
N LYS A 100 -11.82 12.35 -6.65
CA LYS A 100 -12.63 13.40 -7.25
C LYS A 100 -12.03 14.73 -6.85
N GLN A 101 -11.45 15.45 -7.81
CA GLN A 101 -11.06 16.83 -7.59
C GLN A 101 -12.27 17.60 -7.07
N LYS A 102 -12.25 17.97 -5.78
CA LYS A 102 -13.20 18.97 -5.27
C LYS A 102 -12.95 20.19 -6.12
N ARG A 103 -13.97 20.66 -6.84
CA ARG A 103 -13.94 21.94 -7.58
C ARG A 103 -13.62 23.06 -6.60
N ARG A 104 -12.34 23.23 -6.27
CA ARG A 104 -11.78 24.44 -5.71
C ARG A 104 -11.48 25.30 -6.93
N THR A 105 -12.11 26.45 -6.95
CA THR A 105 -11.96 27.47 -7.99
C THR A 105 -10.49 27.62 -8.39
N VAL A 106 -10.25 27.48 -9.69
CA VAL A 106 -8.96 27.44 -10.39
C VAL A 106 -8.01 28.56 -9.96
N LYS A 107 -6.74 28.20 -9.72
CA LYS A 107 -5.55 28.88 -10.28
C LYS A 107 -4.28 28.08 -9.95
N THR A 108 -3.86 27.22 -10.88
CA THR A 108 -2.65 27.37 -11.70
C THR A 108 -2.38 26.05 -12.43
N ASP A 109 -2.36 26.13 -13.76
CA ASP A 109 -2.04 25.04 -14.68
C ASP A 109 -0.62 24.50 -14.43
N ILE A 110 -0.54 23.25 -14.02
CA ILE A 110 0.55 22.35 -14.42
C ILE A 110 -0.13 21.07 -14.88
N PHE A 111 -0.51 21.05 -16.16
CA PHE A 111 -0.90 19.82 -16.85
C PHE A 111 0.35 18.98 -17.04
N ILE A 112 0.45 17.84 -16.34
CA ILE A 112 1.42 16.79 -16.65
C ILE A 112 0.77 15.94 -17.74
N ALA A 113 1.33 16.00 -18.95
CA ALA A 113 0.81 15.33 -20.14
C ALA A 113 0.93 13.78 -20.14
N SER A 114 1.18 13.16 -18.98
CA SER A 114 1.25 11.70 -18.82
C SER A 114 -0.05 11.05 -18.34
N ASP A 115 -1.06 11.84 -17.93
CA ASP A 115 -2.29 11.30 -17.32
C ASP A 115 -3.43 11.05 -18.34
N VAL A 116 -3.13 11.04 -19.64
CA VAL A 116 -4.11 10.61 -20.65
C VAL A 116 -4.13 9.09 -20.70
N ILE A 117 -4.78 8.50 -19.70
CA ILE A 117 -5.40 7.19 -19.87
C ILE A 117 -6.66 7.47 -20.71
N ASP A 118 -6.74 6.88 -21.91
CA ASP A 118 -8.00 6.78 -22.65
C ASP A 118 -8.99 5.97 -21.80
N GLN A 119 -9.78 6.66 -20.97
CA GLN A 119 -10.69 6.07 -19.97
C GLN A 119 -12.04 5.70 -20.60
N GLU A 120 -12.09 4.58 -21.32
CA GLU A 120 -13.35 3.84 -21.52
C GLU A 120 -13.50 2.83 -20.36
N GLY A 121 -14.42 3.10 -19.41
CA GLY A 121 -14.68 2.18 -18.28
C GLY A 121 -14.86 2.86 -16.91
N GLU A 122 -15.49 4.03 -16.84
CA GLU A 122 -15.88 4.57 -15.53
C GLU A 122 -16.90 3.62 -14.87
N VAL A 123 -16.65 3.22 -13.62
CA VAL A 123 -17.66 2.55 -12.78
C VAL A 123 -18.65 3.63 -12.32
N SER A 124 -19.37 4.23 -13.27
CA SER A 124 -20.44 5.21 -13.01
C SER A 124 -21.25 5.38 -14.32
N LYS A 125 -22.45 4.79 -14.41
CA LYS A 125 -23.68 5.35 -13.80
C LYS A 125 -24.61 4.35 -13.11
N ASP A 126 -24.48 3.04 -13.35
CA ASP A 126 -25.55 2.09 -13.02
C ASP A 126 -25.30 1.25 -11.75
N LEU A 127 -24.15 1.42 -11.09
CA LEU A 127 -23.77 0.65 -9.90
C LEU A 127 -23.52 1.57 -8.71
N GLU A 128 -24.32 1.43 -7.66
CA GLU A 128 -24.17 2.21 -6.42
C GLU A 128 -22.86 1.81 -5.72
N LEU A 129 -21.86 2.70 -5.78
CA LEU A 129 -20.61 2.55 -5.04
C LEU A 129 -20.85 2.65 -3.53
N PRO A 130 -20.16 1.84 -2.70
CA PRO A 130 -20.17 2.00 -1.25
C PRO A 130 -19.79 3.44 -0.83
N LYS A 131 -20.42 3.93 0.24
CA LYS A 131 -20.29 5.33 0.70
C LYS A 131 -18.85 5.71 1.04
N GLU A 132 -18.04 4.74 1.43
CA GLU A 132 -16.64 4.91 1.79
C GLU A 132 -15.79 5.34 0.59
N PHE A 133 -16.22 5.02 -0.64
CA PHE A 133 -15.55 5.41 -1.87
C PHE A 133 -16.13 6.68 -2.50
N ALA A 134 -17.01 7.42 -1.80
CA ALA A 134 -17.67 8.61 -2.35
C ALA A 134 -16.69 9.70 -2.82
N SER A 135 -15.52 9.81 -2.18
CA SER A 135 -14.44 10.73 -2.54
C SER A 135 -13.69 10.35 -3.82
N PHE A 136 -13.92 9.16 -4.39
CA PHE A 136 -13.21 8.64 -5.54
C PHE A 136 -14.12 8.48 -6.76
N THR A 137 -13.53 8.63 -7.93
CA THR A 137 -14.00 8.03 -9.18
C THR A 137 -13.29 6.69 -9.31
N VAL A 138 -14.06 5.64 -9.61
CA VAL A 138 -13.54 4.28 -9.72
C VAL A 138 -13.56 3.89 -11.19
N TYR A 139 -12.42 3.41 -11.70
CA TYR A 139 -12.26 2.97 -13.09
C TYR A 139 -12.04 1.46 -13.14
N SER A 140 -12.66 0.81 -14.12
CA SER A 140 -12.50 -0.62 -14.36
C SER A 140 -12.72 -0.99 -15.82
N ASN A 141 -11.99 -1.99 -16.29
CA ASN A 141 -12.28 -2.63 -17.59
C ASN A 141 -13.49 -3.57 -17.54
N ASP A 142 -14.00 -3.93 -16.35
CA ASP A 142 -15.22 -4.71 -16.13
C ASP A 142 -16.00 -4.12 -14.95
N TYR A 143 -16.91 -3.18 -15.26
CA TYR A 143 -17.67 -2.45 -14.25
C TYR A 143 -18.63 -3.34 -13.46
N LEU A 144 -19.13 -4.44 -14.02
CA LEU A 144 -20.05 -5.36 -13.34
C LEU A 144 -19.28 -6.16 -12.29
N LEU A 145 -18.17 -6.76 -12.68
CA LEU A 145 -17.31 -7.53 -11.78
C LEU A 145 -16.73 -6.64 -10.68
N ALA A 146 -16.20 -5.46 -11.04
CA ALA A 146 -15.72 -4.48 -10.07
C ALA A 146 -16.83 -4.05 -9.09
N GLY A 147 -18.04 -3.83 -9.61
CA GLY A 147 -19.20 -3.49 -8.81
C GLY A 147 -19.58 -4.56 -7.80
N GLN A 148 -19.68 -5.81 -8.24
CA GLN A 148 -19.95 -6.96 -7.37
C GLN A 148 -18.85 -7.14 -6.30
N LEU A 149 -17.58 -7.02 -6.69
CA LEU A 149 -16.46 -7.09 -5.76
C LEU A 149 -16.53 -5.99 -4.71
N LEU A 150 -16.88 -4.76 -5.09
CA LEU A 150 -17.02 -3.65 -4.14
C LEU A 150 -18.29 -3.72 -3.29
N GLN A 151 -19.32 -4.48 -3.70
CA GLN A 151 -20.49 -4.77 -2.89
C GLN A 151 -20.24 -5.89 -1.86
N ASP A 152 -19.24 -6.75 -2.07
CA ASP A 152 -18.81 -7.70 -1.05
C ASP A 152 -18.25 -6.95 0.17
N GLN A 153 -18.85 -7.20 1.34
CA GLN A 153 -18.53 -6.47 2.57
C GLN A 153 -17.07 -6.63 2.97
N LYS A 154 -16.48 -7.82 2.79
CA LYS A 154 -15.11 -8.08 3.20
C LYS A 154 -14.12 -7.47 2.22
N ALA A 155 -14.37 -7.57 0.91
CA ALA A 155 -13.54 -6.94 -0.11
C ALA A 155 -13.56 -5.41 0.03
N SER A 156 -14.74 -4.80 0.21
CA SER A 156 -14.90 -3.37 0.44
C SER A 156 -14.14 -2.89 1.69
N ASN A 157 -14.23 -3.64 2.80
CA ASN A 157 -13.48 -3.33 4.01
C ASN A 157 -11.97 -3.36 3.78
N ILE A 158 -11.46 -4.32 2.99
CA ILE A 158 -10.03 -4.41 2.66
C ILE A 158 -9.56 -3.17 1.90
N PHE A 159 -10.26 -2.76 0.83
CA PHE A 159 -9.90 -1.53 0.10
C PHE A 159 -9.94 -0.30 1.00
N ARG A 160 -10.96 -0.19 1.86
CA ARG A 160 -11.11 0.93 2.80
C ARG A 160 -9.93 1.07 3.75
N GLU A 161 -9.38 -0.03 4.24
CA GLU A 161 -8.23 -0.02 5.16
C GLU A 161 -6.96 0.59 4.54
N PHE A 162 -6.90 0.67 3.21
CA PHE A 162 -5.78 1.20 2.45
C PHE A 162 -6.07 2.57 1.83
N ILE A 163 -7.14 3.24 2.26
CA ILE A 163 -7.37 4.65 1.95
C ILE A 163 -6.43 5.50 2.81
N ASN A 164 -5.59 6.28 2.14
CA ASN A 164 -4.60 7.16 2.73
C ASN A 164 -4.85 8.61 2.35
N LYS A 165 -4.10 9.50 3.02
CA LYS A 165 -4.07 10.93 2.76
C LYS A 165 -2.63 11.38 2.60
N ASP A 166 -2.34 12.06 1.51
CA ASP A 166 -1.00 12.62 1.27
C ASP A 166 -0.75 13.87 2.14
N PRO A 167 0.49 14.39 2.19
CA PRO A 167 0.81 15.60 2.95
C PRO A 167 0.04 16.86 2.51
N MET A 168 -0.46 16.91 1.28
CA MET A 168 -1.26 18.03 0.74
C MET A 168 -2.75 17.89 1.07
N GLY A 169 -3.14 16.71 1.54
CA GLY A 169 -4.47 16.37 1.98
C GLY A 169 -5.35 15.70 0.93
N TYR A 170 -4.77 15.22 -0.16
CA TYR A 170 -5.43 14.44 -1.20
C TYR A 170 -5.55 12.98 -0.78
N TYR A 171 -6.69 12.36 -1.08
CA TYR A 171 -6.95 10.96 -0.78
C TYR A 171 -6.41 10.05 -1.89
N TYR A 172 -5.84 8.91 -1.51
CA TYR A 172 -5.43 7.89 -2.46
C TYR A 172 -5.59 6.50 -1.85
N VAL A 173 -5.67 5.46 -2.69
CA VAL A 173 -5.77 4.07 -2.24
C VAL A 173 -4.47 3.35 -2.55
N SER A 174 -3.81 2.81 -1.54
CA SER A 174 -2.54 2.06 -1.72
C SER A 174 -2.73 0.68 -2.34
N LEU A 175 -3.97 0.23 -2.48
CA LEU A 175 -4.34 -1.06 -3.05
C LEU A 175 -5.10 -0.85 -4.36
N LYS A 176 -4.68 -1.54 -5.41
CA LYS A 176 -5.35 -1.56 -6.71
C LYS A 176 -5.40 -2.98 -7.27
N MET A 177 -6.22 -3.18 -8.30
CA MET A 177 -6.15 -4.36 -9.16
C MET A 177 -5.70 -3.91 -10.53
N ASP A 178 -4.59 -4.42 -11.03
CA ASP A 178 -4.20 -4.25 -12.43
C ASP A 178 -4.49 -5.54 -13.21
N LYS A 179 -4.08 -5.63 -14.48
CA LYS A 179 -4.42 -6.80 -15.31
C LYS A 179 -3.89 -8.11 -14.70
N GLU A 180 -2.71 -8.09 -14.11
CA GLU A 180 -1.95 -9.29 -13.73
C GLU A 180 -2.00 -9.58 -12.23
N ALA A 181 -2.29 -8.58 -11.40
CA ALA A 181 -2.21 -8.73 -9.95
C ALA A 181 -3.17 -7.82 -9.16
N ALA A 182 -3.46 -8.24 -7.93
CA ALA A 182 -3.83 -7.31 -6.87
C ALA A 182 -2.54 -6.74 -6.25
N VAL A 183 -2.38 -5.41 -6.29
CA VAL A 183 -1.12 -4.72 -5.97
C VAL A 183 -1.31 -3.82 -4.77
N LEU A 184 -0.55 -4.10 -3.71
CA LEU A 184 -0.47 -3.28 -2.51
C LEU A 184 0.85 -2.51 -2.48
N GLU A 185 0.78 -1.19 -2.46
CA GLU A 185 1.91 -0.29 -2.33
C GLU A 185 2.19 0.08 -0.86
N PHE A 186 3.44 -0.11 -0.43
CA PHE A 186 3.97 0.36 0.83
C PHE A 186 4.64 1.72 0.62
N ALA A 187 3.94 2.77 1.05
CA ALA A 187 4.42 4.13 0.87
C ALA A 187 5.67 4.40 1.72
N SER A 188 6.51 5.33 1.23
CA SER A 188 7.66 5.87 1.98
C SER A 188 7.26 6.86 3.06
N SER A 189 5.99 7.28 3.13
CA SER A 189 5.47 8.17 4.17
C SER A 189 5.07 7.36 5.40
N ALA A 190 5.62 7.71 6.57
CA ALA A 190 5.24 7.09 7.84
C ALA A 190 3.78 7.40 8.26
N ALA A 191 3.16 8.41 7.66
CA ALA A 191 1.76 8.76 7.90
C ALA A 191 0.77 7.86 7.14
N SER A 192 1.25 7.03 6.21
CA SER A 192 0.44 6.17 5.36
C SER A 192 0.41 4.73 5.87
N ASN A 193 -0.65 4.00 5.52
CA ASN A 193 -0.83 2.58 5.79
C ASN A 193 -1.20 1.82 4.50
N PRO A 194 -0.41 0.82 4.09
CA PRO A 194 0.81 0.35 4.72
C PRO A 194 1.99 1.27 4.40
N ASN A 195 3.00 1.28 5.27
CA ASN A 195 4.26 1.97 5.02
C ASN A 195 5.46 1.02 5.11
N ILE A 196 6.49 1.34 4.33
CA ILE A 196 7.68 0.51 4.20
C ILE A 196 8.53 0.48 5.48
N TYR A 197 8.47 1.53 6.31
CA TYR A 197 9.26 1.58 7.54
C TYR A 197 8.80 0.54 8.57
N TYR A 198 7.48 0.39 8.71
CA TYR A 198 6.91 -0.63 9.57
C TYR A 198 7.28 -2.04 9.08
N LEU A 199 7.12 -2.30 7.78
CA LEU A 199 7.49 -3.58 7.16
C LEU A 199 8.99 -3.88 7.34
N LYS A 200 9.88 -2.88 7.22
CA LYS A 200 11.31 -3.02 7.46
C LYS A 200 11.67 -3.32 8.92
N SER A 201 10.89 -2.78 9.86
CA SER A 201 11.08 -3.06 11.28
C SER A 201 10.60 -4.46 11.66
N GLU A 202 9.48 -4.89 11.10
CA GLU A 202 8.80 -6.16 11.40
C GLU A 202 8.39 -6.88 10.10
N PRO A 203 9.33 -7.62 9.46
CA PRO A 203 9.07 -8.32 8.19
C PRO A 203 7.92 -9.35 8.26
N SER A 204 7.71 -9.97 9.43
CA SER A 204 6.61 -10.94 9.63
C SER A 204 5.23 -10.31 9.45
N SER A 205 5.12 -8.98 9.61
CA SER A 205 3.88 -8.24 9.37
C SER A 205 3.43 -8.24 7.91
N ILE A 206 4.17 -8.84 6.99
CA ILE A 206 3.72 -9.04 5.62
C ILE A 206 2.49 -9.96 5.53
N GLU A 207 2.40 -10.97 6.42
CA GLU A 207 1.39 -12.03 6.37
C GLU A 207 -0.05 -11.50 6.49
N GLN A 208 -0.28 -10.46 7.30
CA GLN A 208 -1.59 -9.81 7.43
C GLN A 208 -2.07 -9.15 6.12
N TYR A 209 -1.16 -8.82 5.20
CA TYR A 209 -1.52 -8.28 3.89
C TYR A 209 -1.76 -9.40 2.88
N LEU A 210 -0.99 -10.49 2.96
CA LEU A 210 -1.15 -11.65 2.08
C LEU A 210 -2.55 -12.25 2.18
N GLY A 211 -3.08 -12.43 3.40
CA GLY A 211 -4.44 -12.93 3.59
C GLY A 211 -5.54 -12.04 3.00
N LYS A 212 -5.31 -10.72 2.93
CA LYS A 212 -6.24 -9.76 2.32
C LYS A 212 -6.18 -9.83 0.80
N LEU A 213 -4.98 -9.88 0.23
CA LEU A 213 -4.78 -10.00 -1.21
C LEU A 213 -5.32 -11.35 -1.74
N ALA A 214 -5.04 -12.44 -1.03
CA ALA A 214 -5.58 -13.77 -1.33
C ALA A 214 -7.11 -13.75 -1.42
N TYR A 215 -7.76 -13.08 -0.46
CA TYR A 215 -9.21 -12.95 -0.46
C TYR A 215 -9.73 -12.19 -1.69
N LEU A 216 -9.11 -11.07 -2.06
CA LEU A 216 -9.54 -10.29 -3.22
C LEU A 216 -9.38 -11.06 -4.53
N VAL A 217 -8.23 -11.72 -4.72
CA VAL A 217 -7.97 -12.55 -5.91
C VAL A 217 -8.96 -13.70 -5.98
N SER A 218 -9.15 -14.44 -4.89
CA SER A 218 -10.11 -15.54 -4.85
C SER A 218 -11.54 -15.08 -5.10
N LYS A 219 -11.95 -13.95 -4.53
CA LYS A 219 -13.32 -13.45 -4.66
C LYS A 219 -13.60 -12.92 -6.07
N SER A 220 -12.63 -12.23 -6.66
CA SER A 220 -12.71 -11.77 -8.05
C SER A 220 -12.88 -12.94 -9.02
N LYS A 221 -12.08 -14.01 -8.84
CA LYS A 221 -12.21 -15.24 -9.62
C LYS A 221 -13.59 -15.90 -9.47
N GLU A 222 -14.06 -16.05 -8.23
CA GLU A 222 -15.39 -16.63 -7.94
C GLU A 222 -16.52 -15.86 -8.66
N LEU A 223 -16.46 -14.53 -8.65
CA LEU A 223 -17.44 -13.67 -9.29
C LEU A 223 -17.37 -13.72 -10.82
N GLN A 224 -16.19 -13.90 -11.39
CA GLN A 224 -16.02 -14.06 -12.84
C GLN A 224 -16.60 -15.40 -13.37
N GLU A 225 -16.58 -16.43 -12.53
CA GLU A 225 -17.10 -17.77 -12.86
C GLU A 225 -18.62 -17.92 -12.61
N SER A 226 -19.26 -16.91 -12.01
CA SER A 226 -20.69 -16.89 -11.63
C SER A 226 -21.59 -16.30 -12.72
#